data_AF-A0A3C1N7B6-F1
#
_entry.id   AF-A0A3C1N7B6-F1
#
_cell.length_a   1.000
_cell.length_b   1.000
_cell.length_c   1.000
_cell.angle_alpha   90.00
_cell.angle_beta   90.00
_cell.angle_gamma   90.00
#
_symmetry.space_group_name_H-M   'P 1'
#
loop_
_entity.id
_entity.type
_entity.pdbx_description
1 polymer ?
#
loop_
_entity_poly.entity_id
_entity_poly.type
_entity_poly.pdbx_seq_one_letter_code
_entity_poly.pdbx_strand_id
1 'polypeptide(L)' 'DIERDEDDRYATFLSLATWQAFAQDAGFLELEHYYRPPGKPRDQQPWLASVWRKISPIDVLNDSLTTPGRH' A
#
# COMPACT_ATOMS: atom_id res chain seq x y z
N ASP A 1 9.77 39.31 9.05
CA ASP A 1 10.35 38.17 8.30
C ASP A 1 10.26 36.87 9.07
N ILE A 2 9.17 36.11 8.88
CA ILE A 2 9.16 34.64 8.99
C ILE A 2 8.17 34.13 7.94
N GLU A 3 8.66 33.85 6.75
CA GLU A 3 7.93 33.06 5.74
C GLU A 3 8.16 31.58 6.11
N ARG A 4 7.18 30.94 6.77
CA ARG A 4 7.09 29.48 6.80
C ARG A 4 6.35 29.07 5.55
N ASP A 5 7.13 28.74 4.51
CA ASP A 5 6.65 27.98 3.37
C ASP A 5 6.28 26.58 3.90
N GLU A 6 5.02 26.38 4.26
CA GLU A 6 4.49 25.06 4.60
C GLU A 6 4.30 24.26 3.30
N ASP A 7 5.45 23.90 2.72
CA ASP A 7 5.77 22.65 2.04
C ASP A 7 4.56 22.01 1.34
N ASP A 8 4.31 22.52 0.12
CA ASP A 8 3.33 22.25 -0.96
C ASP A 8 2.94 20.77 -1.20
N ARG A 9 2.66 20.04 -0.12
CA ARG A 9 2.41 18.61 -0.09
C ARG A 9 0.92 18.40 -0.03
N TYR A 10 0.33 18.15 -1.19
CA TYR A 10 -1.03 17.66 -1.34
C TYR A 10 -1.15 16.24 -0.77
N ALA A 11 -1.14 16.11 0.56
CA ALA A 11 -1.52 14.88 1.24
C ALA A 11 -3.05 14.78 1.22
N THR A 12 -3.61 14.25 0.13
CA THR A 12 -5.02 13.84 0.16
C THR A 12 -5.08 12.65 1.12
N PHE A 13 -5.76 12.79 2.26
CA PHE A 13 -6.03 11.71 3.20
C PHE A 13 -7.01 10.71 2.55
N LEU A 14 -6.57 10.04 1.50
CA LEU A 14 -7.26 8.87 0.98
C LEU A 14 -7.17 7.80 2.06
N SER A 15 -8.33 7.27 2.45
CA SER A 15 -8.37 6.13 3.37
C SER A 15 -7.53 4.99 2.80
N LEU A 16 -6.93 4.17 3.67
CA LEU A 16 -6.14 3.00 3.25
C LEU A 16 -6.91 2.13 2.24
N ALA A 17 -8.22 1.98 2.44
CA ALA A 17 -9.11 1.26 1.53
C ALA A 17 -9.16 1.86 0.11
N THR A 18 -9.11 3.20 -0.01
CA THR A 18 -9.09 3.87 -1.31
C THR A 18 -7.74 3.64 -2.02
N TRP A 19 -6.64 3.74 -1.26
CA TRP A 19 -5.31 3.44 -1.77
C TRP A 19 -5.17 1.98 -2.23
N GLN A 20 -5.73 1.05 -1.45
CA GLN A 20 -5.81 -0.36 -1.80
C GLN A 20 -6.57 -0.59 -3.10
N ALA A 21 -7.72 0.06 -3.28
CA ALA A 21 -8.50 -0.05 -4.52
C ALA A 21 -7.70 0.44 -5.74
N PHE A 22 -7.03 1.58 -5.64
CA PHE A 22 -6.18 2.09 -6.72
C PHE A 22 -4.99 1.18 -7.03
N ALA A 23 -4.31 0.68 -5.99
CA ALA A 23 -3.18 -0.23 -6.18
C ALA A 23 -3.63 -1.56 -6.83
N GLN A 24 -4.77 -2.11 -6.40
CA GLN A 24 -5.34 -3.32 -6.98
C GLN A 24 -5.76 -3.11 -8.44
N ASP A 25 -6.42 -2.00 -8.77
CA ASP A 25 -6.80 -1.67 -10.16
C ASP A 25 -5.57 -1.49 -11.06
N ALA A 26 -4.50 -0.92 -10.54
CA ALA A 26 -3.20 -0.84 -11.21
C ALA A 26 -2.46 -2.19 -11.31
N GLY A 27 -3.04 -3.29 -10.80
CA GLY A 27 -2.48 -4.63 -10.86
C GLY A 27 -1.43 -4.91 -9.79
N PHE A 28 -1.51 -4.26 -8.63
CA PHE A 28 -0.63 -4.53 -7.49
C PHE A 28 -1.37 -5.26 -6.37
N LEU A 29 -0.70 -6.26 -5.79
CA LEU A 29 -1.14 -6.93 -4.56
C LEU A 29 -0.42 -6.33 -3.36
N GLU A 30 -1.16 -6.01 -2.30
CA GLU A 30 -0.56 -5.62 -1.02
C GLU A 30 0.14 -6.83 -0.40
N LEU A 31 1.42 -6.69 -0.05
CA LEU A 31 2.17 -7.73 0.65
C LEU A 31 2.28 -7.43 2.15
N GLU A 32 2.61 -6.20 2.50
CA GLU A 32 2.87 -5.81 3.89
C GLU A 32 2.68 -4.32 4.06
N HIS A 33 2.21 -3.90 5.24
CA HIS A 33 2.27 -2.52 5.69
C HIS A 33 2.85 -2.45 7.10
N TYR A 34 3.73 -1.48 7.33
CA TYR A 34 4.34 -1.26 8.63
C TYR A 34 4.59 0.23 8.87
N TYR A 35 4.66 0.60 10.14
CA TYR A 35 4.96 1.96 10.53
C TYR A 35 6.44 2.09 10.91
N ARG A 36 7.00 3.28 10.72
CA ARG A 36 8.44 3.55 10.92
C ARG A 36 8.65 4.72 11.87
N PRO A 37 9.70 4.67 12.73
CA PRO A 37 10.71 3.60 12.87
C PRO A 37 10.19 2.36 13.63
N PRO A 38 10.70 1.15 13.31
CA PRO A 38 10.25 -0.08 13.95
C PRO A 38 10.70 -0.15 15.42
N GLY A 39 9.97 -0.89 16.26
CA GLY A 39 10.31 -1.09 17.68
C GLY A 39 9.90 0.05 18.62
N LYS A 40 9.12 1.03 18.14
CA LYS A 40 8.55 2.12 18.96
C LYS A 40 7.03 1.99 19.11
N PRO A 41 6.38 2.63 20.10
CA PRO A 41 4.93 2.73 20.14
C PRO A 41 4.36 3.40 18.89
N ARG A 42 3.13 3.06 18.50
CA ARG A 42 2.47 3.53 17.26
C ARG A 42 2.49 5.06 17.12
N ASP A 43 2.35 5.78 18.22
CA ASP A 43 2.37 7.26 18.27
C ASP A 43 3.72 7.88 17.87
N GLN A 44 4.81 7.10 17.95
CA GLN A 44 6.15 7.52 17.52
C GLN A 44 6.52 6.98 16.14
N GLN A 45 5.57 6.36 15.43
CA GLN A 45 5.75 5.84 14.08
C GLN A 45 4.93 6.66 13.07
N PRO A 46 5.34 7.92 12.76
CA PRO A 46 4.53 8.84 11.98
C PRO A 46 4.42 8.46 10.49
N TRP A 47 5.29 7.58 10.01
CA TRP A 47 5.33 7.20 8.59
C TRP A 47 4.74 5.81 8.37
N LEU A 48 3.73 5.72 7.51
CA LEU A 48 3.22 4.45 6.97
C LEU A 48 4.06 4.06 5.75
N ALA A 49 4.60 2.86 5.76
CA ALA A 49 5.19 2.23 4.59
C ALA A 49 4.34 1.03 4.19
N SER A 50 4.06 0.87 2.90
CA SER A 50 3.37 -0.29 2.34
C SER A 50 4.19 -0.87 1.19
N VAL A 51 4.21 -2.19 1.10
CA VAL A 51 4.94 -2.97 0.10
C VAL A 51 3.92 -3.63 -0.81
N TRP A 52 4.12 -3.43 -2.11
CA TRP A 52 3.20 -3.88 -3.14
C TRP A 52 3.96 -4.71 -4.17
N ARG A 53 3.37 -5.83 -4.58
CA ARG A 53 3.91 -6.66 -5.66
C ARG A 53 3.10 -6.40 -6.92
N LYS A 54 3.77 -6.05 -8.02
CA LYS A 54 3.13 -6.01 -9.33
C LYS A 54 2.74 -7.43 -9.73
N ILE A 55 1.45 -7.64 -9.98
CA ILE A 55 0.92 -8.90 -10.49
C ILE A 55 1.09 -8.87 -12.01
N SER A 56 1.88 -9.80 -12.54
CA SER A 56 1.90 -10.00 -13.99
C SER A 56 0.68 -10.82 -14.41
N PRO A 57 0.17 -10.67 -15.65
CA PRO A 57 -0.94 -11.48 -16.15
C PRO A 57 -0.70 -13.00 -16.02
N ILE A 58 0.57 -13.41 -16.04
CA ILE A 58 0.97 -14.82 -15.86
C ILE A 58 0.81 -15.27 -14.40
N ASP A 59 1.01 -14.38 -13.43
CA ASP A 59 0.81 -14.70 -12.01
C ASP A 59 -0.68 -14.98 -11.69
N VAL A 60 -1.61 -14.25 -12.33
CA VAL A 60 -3.07 -14.46 -12.17
C VAL A 60 -3.51 -15.82 -12.73
N LEU A 61 -2.97 -16.18 -13.90
CA LEU A 61 -3.26 -17.47 -14.53
C LEU A 61 -2.74 -18.64 -13.68
N ASN A 62 -1.55 -18.51 -13.09
CA ASN A 62 -0.98 -19.54 -12.22
C ASN A 62 -1.73 -19.69 -10.89
N ASP A 63 -2.22 -18.61 -10.30
CA ASP A 63 -3.05 -18.65 -9.10
C ASP A 63 -4.40 -19.34 -9.38
N SER A 64 -5.01 -19.02 -10.54
CA SER A 64 -6.27 -19.64 -10.98
C SER A 64 -6.13 -21.14 -11.28
N LEU A 65 -4.96 -21.58 -11.76
CA LEU A 65 -4.66 -22.99 -12.03
C LEU A 65 -4.30 -23.80 -10.77
N THR A 66 -3.97 -23.12 -9.66
CA THR A 66 -3.56 -23.78 -8.40
C THR A 66 -4.72 -24.01 -7.45
N THR A 67 -5.95 -23.53 -7.72
CA THR A 67 -7.14 -23.88 -6.93
C THR A 67 -7.53 -25.35 -7.19
N PRO A 68 -7.23 -26.30 -6.27
CA PRO A 68 -7.64 -27.68 -6.46
C PRO A 68 -9.06 -27.81 -5.91
N GLY A 69 -10.04 -27.96 -6.81
CA GLY A 69 -11.38 -28.40 -6.42
C GLY A 69 -12.42 -27.29 -6.33
N ARG A 70 -13.01 -26.96 -7.47
CA ARG A 70 -14.45 -26.71 -7.54
C ARG A 70 -15.05 -27.66 -8.58
N HIS A 71 -15.17 -28.93 -8.18
CA HIS A 71 -16.05 -29.92 -8.79
C HIS A 71 -17.10 -30.30 -7.74
#